data_AF-A0A1W1Z5K9-F1
#
_entry.id   AF-A0A1W1Z5K9-F1
#
_cell.length_a   1.000
_cell.length_b   1.000
_cell.length_c   1.000
_cell.angle_alpha   90.00
_cell.angle_beta   90.00
_cell.angle_gamma   90.00
#
_symmetry.space_group_name_H-M   'P 1'
#
loop_
_entity.id
_entity.type
_entity.pdbx_description
1 polymer ?
#
loop_
_entity_poly.entity_id
_entity_poly.type
_entity_poly.pdbx_seq_one_letter_code
_entity_poly.pdbx_strand_id
1 'polypeptide(L)' 'MSENDENTELAKRIADAANETAIWREGQNAYRSAGLNASNPYMANSAQASLWQSGYQNAQEMAKDRSLAWDR' A
#
# COMPACT_ATOMS: atom_id res chain seq x y z
N MET A 1 33.85 2.32 6.39
CA MET A 1 32.57 3.00 6.65
C MET A 1 32.42 3.08 8.16
N SER A 2 32.03 4.22 8.72
CA SER A 2 31.93 4.34 10.18
C SER A 2 30.59 3.78 10.66
N GLU A 3 30.55 3.26 11.90
CA GLU A 3 29.33 2.73 12.53
C GLU A 3 28.18 3.77 12.56
N ASN A 4 28.50 5.07 12.55
CA ASN A 4 27.51 6.14 12.42
C ASN A 4 26.88 6.24 11.02
N ASP A 5 27.62 5.91 9.97
CA ASP A 5 27.11 5.91 8.58
C ASP A 5 26.12 4.76 8.37
N GLU A 6 26.41 3.60 8.96
CA GLU A 6 25.57 2.40 8.91
C GLU A 6 24.26 2.59 9.68
N ASN A 7 24.32 3.18 10.89
CA ASN A 7 23.12 3.50 11.67
C ASN A 7 22.22 4.52 10.97
N THR A 8 22.81 5.51 10.29
CA THR A 8 22.06 6.50 9.51
C THR A 8 21.36 5.87 8.30
N GLU A 9 22.03 4.94 7.62
CA GLU A 9 21.47 4.20 6.48
C GLU A 9 20.33 3.27 6.91
N LEU A 10 20.48 2.58 8.05
CA LEU A 10 19.41 1.75 8.62
C LEU A 10 18.17 2.58 8.97
N ALA A 11 18.36 3.75 9.60
CA ALA A 11 17.24 4.64 9.92
C ALA A 11 16.48 5.11 8.67
N LYS A 12 17.19 5.41 7.57
CA LYS A 12 16.56 5.77 6.29
C LYS A 12 15.74 4.62 5.72
N ARG A 13 16.28 3.41 5.69
CA ARG A 13 15.55 2.22 5.19
C ARG A 13 14.29 1.93 5.99
N ILE A 14 14.33 2.12 7.30
CA ILE A 14 13.13 1.97 8.16
C ILE A 14 12.09 3.04 7.80
N ALA A 15 12.50 4.29 7.61
CA ALA A 15 11.61 5.37 7.22
C ALA A 15 11.00 5.12 5.83
N ASP A 16 11.79 4.65 4.86
CA ASP A 16 11.31 4.30 3.52
C ASP A 16 10.30 3.17 3.56
N ALA A 17 10.59 2.08 4.30
CA ALA A 17 9.66 0.95 4.46
C ALA A 17 8.34 1.37 5.16
N ALA A 18 8.43 2.27 6.15
CA ALA A 18 7.25 2.82 6.82
C ALA A 18 6.40 3.65 5.84
N ASN A 19 7.03 4.44 4.98
CA ASN A 19 6.36 5.23 3.95
C ASN A 19 5.69 4.33 2.90
N GLU A 20 6.38 3.29 2.41
CA GLU A 20 5.80 2.31 1.48
C GLU A 20 4.58 1.60 2.07
N THR A 21 4.67 1.21 3.35
CA THR A 21 3.55 0.60 4.08
C THR A 21 2.36 1.55 4.20
N ALA A 22 2.61 2.84 4.44
CA ALA A 22 1.55 3.85 4.52
C ALA A 22 0.80 4.00 3.20
N ILE A 23 1.53 4.10 2.08
CA ILE A 23 0.96 4.20 0.73
C ILE A 23 0.12 2.96 0.39
N TRP A 24 0.62 1.77 0.70
CA TRP A 24 -0.12 0.53 0.48
C TRP A 24 -1.42 0.48 1.31
N ARG A 25 -1.38 0.88 2.58
CA ARG A 25 -2.57 0.95 3.45
C ARG A 25 -3.58 1.99 2.97
N GLU A 26 -3.12 3.09 2.41
CA GLU A 26 -3.98 4.10 1.81
C GLU A 26 -4.80 3.50 0.65
N GLY A 27 -4.17 2.71 -0.22
CA GLY A 27 -4.86 1.98 -1.29
C GLY A 27 -5.94 1.05 -0.77
N GLN A 28 -5.65 0.28 0.29
CA GLN A 28 -6.66 -0.56 0.93
C GLN A 28 -7.85 0.25 1.46
N ASN A 29 -7.56 1.35 2.16
CA ASN A 29 -8.58 2.18 2.77
C ASN A 29 -9.45 2.88 1.71
N ALA A 30 -8.86 3.27 0.59
CA ALA A 30 -9.57 3.85 -0.53
C ALA A 30 -10.59 2.87 -1.13
N TYR A 31 -10.21 1.59 -1.32
CA TYR A 31 -11.18 0.57 -1.73
C TYR A 31 -12.29 0.38 -0.68
N ARG A 32 -11.94 0.30 0.60
CA ARG A 32 -12.94 0.11 1.66
C ARG A 32 -13.93 1.28 1.78
N SER A 33 -13.50 2.50 1.50
CA SER A 33 -14.33 3.70 1.64
C SER A 33 -15.16 4.02 0.39
N ALA A 34 -14.56 3.92 -0.79
CA ALA A 34 -15.18 4.37 -2.05
C ALA A 34 -15.42 3.22 -3.04
N GLY A 35 -14.96 2.00 -2.75
CA GLY A 35 -15.07 0.86 -3.66
C GLY A 35 -14.48 1.19 -5.02
N LEU A 36 -15.21 0.84 -6.08
CA LEU A 36 -14.83 1.05 -7.48
C LEU A 36 -14.70 2.54 -7.89
N ASN A 37 -15.18 3.47 -7.08
CA ASN A 37 -15.10 4.90 -7.37
C ASN A 37 -13.80 5.54 -6.83
N ALA A 38 -12.95 4.78 -6.12
CA ALA A 38 -11.70 5.32 -5.63
C ALA A 38 -10.74 5.61 -6.79
N SER A 39 -10.07 6.76 -6.72
CA SER A 39 -9.04 7.15 -7.70
C SER A 39 -7.68 7.17 -7.02
N ASN A 40 -6.66 6.69 -7.74
CA ASN A 40 -5.28 6.72 -7.27
C ASN A 40 -4.77 8.17 -7.26
N PRO A 41 -4.35 8.73 -6.11
CA PRO A 41 -3.93 10.13 -6.01
C PRO A 41 -2.51 10.38 -6.53
N TYR A 42 -1.72 9.33 -6.78
CA TYR A 42 -0.33 9.45 -7.20
C TYR A 42 -0.19 9.60 -8.71
N MET A 43 0.91 10.21 -9.14
CA MET A 43 1.25 10.33 -10.55
C MET A 43 1.32 8.95 -11.21
N ALA A 44 0.73 8.82 -12.40
CA ALA A 44 0.79 7.60 -13.18
C ALA A 44 2.24 7.16 -13.41
N ASN A 45 2.50 5.86 -13.35
CA ASN A 45 3.81 5.22 -13.48
C ASN A 45 4.84 5.53 -12.37
N SER A 46 4.42 6.17 -11.27
CA SER A 46 5.27 6.31 -10.08
C SER A 46 5.30 5.03 -9.24
N ALA A 47 6.37 4.83 -8.47
CA ALA A 47 6.45 3.72 -7.51
C ALA A 47 5.31 3.78 -6.49
N GLN A 48 4.96 4.98 -6.04
CA GLN A 48 3.84 5.23 -5.13
C GLN A 48 2.50 4.80 -5.73
N ALA A 49 2.27 5.11 -7.02
CA ALA A 49 1.05 4.68 -7.71
C ALA A 49 0.93 3.16 -7.75
N SER A 50 2.02 2.44 -8.05
CA SER A 50 2.05 0.98 -8.06
C SER A 50 1.82 0.38 -6.68
N LEU A 51 2.44 0.93 -5.63
CA LEU A 51 2.25 0.49 -4.25
C LEU A 51 0.81 0.69 -3.77
N TRP A 52 0.23 1.86 -4.04
CA TRP A 52 -1.17 2.15 -3.72
C TRP A 52 -2.10 1.19 -4.46
N GLN A 53 -1.86 0.96 -5.75
CA GLN A 53 -2.67 0.06 -6.58
C GLN A 53 -2.64 -1.38 -6.06
N SER A 54 -1.47 -1.86 -5.63
CA SER A 54 -1.33 -3.18 -5.02
C SER A 54 -2.17 -3.31 -3.73
N GLY A 55 -2.14 -2.29 -2.86
CA GLY A 55 -2.96 -2.25 -1.65
C GLY A 55 -4.45 -2.25 -1.96
N TYR A 56 -4.87 -1.42 -2.91
CA TYR A 56 -6.26 -1.35 -3.37
C TYR A 56 -6.76 -2.71 -3.90
N GLN A 57 -5.97 -3.37 -4.75
CA GLN A 57 -6.31 -4.69 -5.31
C GLN A 57 -6.40 -5.77 -4.23
N ASN A 58 -5.47 -5.77 -3.26
CA ASN A 58 -5.53 -6.72 -2.15
C ASN A 58 -6.82 -6.59 -1.33
N ALA A 59 -7.26 -5.36 -1.03
CA ALA A 59 -8.52 -5.14 -0.32
C ALA A 59 -9.74 -5.57 -1.17
N GLN A 60 -9.66 -5.39 -2.49
CA GLN A 60 -10.70 -5.86 -3.41
C GLN A 60 -10.80 -7.39 -3.44
N GLU A 61 -9.68 -8.10 -3.49
CA GLU A 61 -9.64 -9.56 -3.47
C GLU A 61 -10.18 -10.12 -2.15
N MET A 62 -9.76 -9.56 -1.01
CA MET A 62 -10.28 -9.95 0.31
C MET A 62 -11.81 -9.78 0.41
N ALA A 63 -12.37 -8.75 -0.21
CA ALA A 63 -13.82 -8.54 -0.25
C ALA A 63 -14.53 -9.60 -1.12
N LYS A 64 -13.93 -10.00 -2.25
CA LYS A 64 -14.46 -11.06 -3.12
C LYS A 64 -14.46 -12.41 -2.42
N ASP A 65 -13.35 -12.77 -1.78
CA ASP A 65 -13.21 -14.03 -1.05
C ASP A 65 -14.23 -14.14 0.08
N ARG A 66 -14.47 -13.02 0.80
CA ARG A 66 -15.52 -12.97 1.81
C ARG A 66 -16.91 -13.15 1.21
N SER A 67 -17.21 -12.55 0.06
CA SER A 67 -18.51 -12.77 -0.60
C SER A 67 -18.72 -14.24 -0.95
N LEU A 68 -17.70 -14.88 -1.54
CA LEU A 68 -17.76 -16.28 -1.96
C LEU A 68 -17.88 -17.28 -0.81
N ALA A 69 -17.44 -16.92 0.39
CA ALA A 69 -17.54 -17.77 1.58
C ALA A 69 -18.96 -17.85 2.17
N TRP A 70 -19.83 -16.88 1.86
CA TRP A 70 -21.21 -16.83 2.38
C TRP A 70 -22.26 -17.34 1.40
N ASP A 71 -21.89 -17.52 0.13
CA ASP A 71 -22.74 -18.09 -0.94
C ASP A 71 -22.65 -19.63 -1.03
N ARG A 72 -22.09 -20.32 -0.02
CA ARG A 72 -22.01 -21.80 0.08
C ARG A 72 -22.80 -22.33 1.28
#